data_AF-A0A3N9NT39-F1
#
_entry.id   AF-A0A3N9NT39-F1
#
_cell.length_a   1.000
_cell.length_b   1.000
_cell.length_c   1.000
_cell.angle_alpha   90.00
_cell.angle_beta   90.00
_cell.angle_gamma   90.00
#
_symmetry.space_group_name_H-M   'P 1'
#
loop_
_entity.id
_entity.type
_entity.pdbx_description
1 polymer ?
#
loop_
_entity_poly.entity_id
_entity_poly.type
_entity_poly.pdbx_seq_one_letter_code
_entity_poly.pdbx_strand_id
1 'polypeptide(L)'
;MHRKNLIVADWLLLNGSFWFMHWLSGPHSSLTPYLKLFVVINVIWLFQLVQNRRFRHFRLEPLSLTLKTALLNAGYLLLATAVLSVFFKLTGFGRYHVFGTFALYFFCEMVLLLVLKGVNAQSIKKMFLPGRRRERQREPLLIIVVDLALLFLSFFIVHLFKYGAIAPDLKAQHALLIISTAWLVTAKWTGKFDHQFETNVHYAQAPYLKAFYISVAIMSAIVLAFGLFQHSRTIIFGSFLLLLAFELPLIWVRVVGRRSRQLQLDIQTIDQVKSYIKQHELPIDPGEDAVKSPATASLRDNYLANAPSVYDYIEEYIDLNKIDESRARVLDTDVPYNISIIEQQHLNLFINLSHINHIRHLNQYFLQVHSKLRNGGYFVLRTERLENYRDRIERKYPQAVATLIYIFHFLWHRVSPKIAGLSTFYYTVSRGRNQEITRAEIIGRLHFCGYRFIDFKRIGDCHWFIARKMRVPAIDRNP
;
A
#
# COMPACT_ATOMS: atom_id res chain seq x y z
N MET A 1 12.06 1.73 -46.10
CA MET A 1 13.24 2.08 -45.30
C MET A 1 13.33 1.11 -44.13
N HIS A 2 14.41 0.33 -44.03
CA HIS A 2 14.64 -0.64 -42.95
C HIS A 2 14.83 0.09 -41.60
N ARG A 3 14.41 -0.50 -40.47
CA ARG A 3 14.51 0.09 -39.11
C ARG A 3 15.90 0.65 -38.79
N LYS A 4 16.96 -0.03 -39.26
CA LYS A 4 18.36 0.41 -39.09
C LYS A 4 18.63 1.78 -39.72
N ASN A 5 18.09 2.04 -40.91
CA ASN A 5 18.33 3.30 -41.63
C ASN A 5 17.64 4.49 -40.96
N LEU A 6 16.49 4.28 -40.32
CA LEU A 6 15.80 5.33 -39.55
C LEU A 6 16.55 5.69 -38.27
N ILE A 7 17.16 4.71 -37.59
CA ILE A 7 18.00 4.95 -36.41
C ILE A 7 19.24 5.75 -36.78
N VAL A 8 19.91 5.37 -37.89
CA VAL A 8 21.09 6.09 -38.38
C VAL A 8 20.72 7.51 -38.81
N ALA A 9 19.60 7.70 -39.51
CA ALA A 9 19.12 9.03 -39.88
C ALA A 9 18.82 9.90 -38.65
N ASP A 10 18.17 9.35 -37.62
CA ASP A 10 17.86 10.05 -36.37
C ASP A 10 19.14 10.49 -35.63
N TRP A 11 20.13 9.59 -35.55
CA TRP A 11 21.44 9.90 -34.99
C TRP A 11 22.15 11.01 -35.77
N LEU A 12 22.16 10.93 -37.10
CA LEU A 12 22.78 11.93 -37.96
C LEU A 12 22.09 13.30 -37.82
N LEU A 13 20.77 13.34 -37.69
CA LEU A 13 20.03 14.57 -37.46
C LEU A 13 20.40 15.23 -36.13
N LEU A 14 20.51 14.45 -35.04
CA LEU A 14 20.88 14.98 -33.73
C LEU A 14 22.30 15.55 -33.75
N ASN A 15 23.26 14.79 -34.28
CA ASN A 15 24.65 15.20 -34.32
C ASN A 15 24.88 16.35 -35.33
N GLY A 16 24.21 16.32 -36.48
CA GLY A 16 24.23 17.42 -37.44
C GLY A 16 23.68 18.71 -36.85
N SER A 17 22.58 18.63 -36.08
CA SER A 17 22.02 19.78 -35.38
C SER A 17 22.99 20.36 -34.35
N PHE A 18 23.70 19.50 -33.61
CA PHE A 18 24.70 19.91 -32.64
C PHE A 18 25.87 20.66 -33.30
N TRP A 19 26.47 20.07 -34.34
CA TRP A 19 27.61 20.69 -35.03
C TRP A 19 27.22 21.98 -35.75
N PHE A 20 26.02 22.05 -36.33
CA PHE A 20 25.49 23.27 -36.91
C PHE A 20 25.36 24.40 -35.88
N MET A 21 24.84 24.10 -34.69
CA MET A 21 24.77 25.07 -33.60
C MET A 21 26.15 25.46 -33.06
N HIS A 22 27.15 24.59 -33.14
CA HIS A 22 28.53 24.92 -32.76
C HIS A 22 29.11 25.93 -33.75
N TRP A 23 28.92 25.67 -35.05
CA TRP A 23 29.33 26.57 -36.12
C TRP A 23 28.69 27.97 -35.98
N LEU A 24 27.38 28.03 -35.69
CA LEU A 24 26.67 29.29 -35.42
C LEU A 24 27.16 30.04 -34.17
N SER A 25 27.72 29.33 -33.19
CA SER A 25 28.22 29.93 -31.95
C SER A 25 29.60 30.60 -32.12
N GLY A 26 30.19 30.52 -33.31
CA GLY A 26 31.41 31.21 -33.71
C GLY A 26 32.69 30.38 -33.53
N PRO A 27 33.70 30.56 -34.42
CA PRO A 27 34.93 29.77 -34.46
C PRO A 27 35.92 30.02 -33.30
N HIS A 28 35.63 30.96 -32.40
CA HIS A 28 36.50 31.33 -31.26
C HIS A 28 36.11 30.62 -29.96
N SER A 29 35.11 29.74 -29.97
CA SER A 29 34.69 28.99 -28.79
C SER A 29 35.59 27.77 -28.55
N SER A 30 36.06 27.58 -27.31
CA SER A 30 36.89 26.42 -26.97
C SER A 30 36.09 25.12 -27.15
N LEU A 31 36.66 24.16 -27.86
CA LEU A 31 35.97 22.91 -28.25
C LEU A 31 35.72 21.97 -27.05
N THR A 32 36.57 22.04 -26.02
CA THR A 32 36.59 21.11 -24.88
C THR A 32 35.30 21.04 -24.07
N PRO A 33 34.61 22.14 -23.68
CA PRO A 33 33.32 22.06 -22.99
C PRO A 33 32.20 21.50 -23.88
N TYR A 34 32.23 21.78 -25.18
CA TYR A 34 31.23 21.28 -26.13
C TYR A 34 31.40 19.78 -26.39
N LEU A 35 32.63 19.25 -26.39
CA LEU A 35 32.85 17.80 -26.49
C LEU A 35 32.28 17.04 -25.30
N LYS A 36 32.39 17.57 -24.08
CA LYS A 36 31.75 16.96 -22.90
C LYS A 36 30.23 16.93 -23.05
N LEU A 37 29.63 18.02 -23.53
CA LEU A 37 28.20 18.10 -23.80
C LEU A 37 27.77 17.13 -24.91
N PHE A 38 28.57 17.01 -25.98
CA PHE A 38 28.34 16.09 -27.09
C PHE A 38 28.27 14.63 -26.64
N VAL A 39 29.20 14.21 -25.78
CA VAL A 39 29.22 12.86 -25.19
C VAL A 39 27.96 12.63 -24.36
N VAL A 40 27.57 13.59 -23.52
CA VAL A 40 26.36 13.50 -22.69
C VAL A 40 25.10 13.35 -23.56
N ILE A 41 24.96 14.16 -24.61
CA ILE A 41 23.82 14.10 -25.54
C ILE A 41 23.72 12.72 -26.20
N ASN A 42 24.83 12.18 -26.70
CA ASN A 42 24.86 10.89 -27.39
C ASN A 42 24.59 9.71 -26.44
N VAL A 43 25.10 9.75 -25.21
CA VAL A 43 24.81 8.72 -24.19
C VAL A 43 23.33 8.70 -23.84
N ILE A 44 22.70 9.87 -23.64
CA ILE A 44 21.27 9.96 -23.37
C ILE A 44 20.47 9.46 -24.57
N TRP A 45 20.85 9.84 -25.80
CA TRP A 45 20.20 9.36 -27.01
C TRP A 45 20.28 7.83 -27.14
N LEU A 46 21.45 7.24 -26.85
CA LEU A 46 21.62 5.78 -26.86
C LEU A 46 20.70 5.10 -25.83
N PHE A 47 20.62 5.66 -24.62
CA PHE A 47 19.72 5.16 -23.58
C PHE A 47 18.26 5.23 -24.01
N GLN A 48 17.85 6.34 -24.63
CA GLN A 48 16.51 6.50 -25.18
C GLN A 48 16.24 5.49 -26.31
N LEU A 49 17.21 5.21 -27.18
CA LEU A 49 17.07 4.23 -28.25
C LEU A 49 16.76 2.82 -27.72
N VAL A 50 17.35 2.43 -26.59
CA VAL A 50 17.11 1.13 -25.94
C VAL A 50 15.71 1.08 -25.33
N GLN A 51 15.25 2.16 -24.69
CA GLN A 51 13.94 2.21 -24.04
C GLN A 51 12.78 2.39 -25.02
N ASN A 52 12.93 3.22 -26.04
CA ASN A 52 11.87 3.59 -26.95
C ASN A 52 11.79 2.64 -28.14
N ARG A 53 10.71 1.84 -28.21
CA ARG A 53 10.37 1.02 -29.40
C ARG A 53 9.80 1.85 -30.56
N ARG A 54 10.11 3.15 -30.62
CA ARG A 54 9.59 4.17 -31.55
C ARG A 54 9.59 3.72 -33.02
N PHE A 55 10.63 3.00 -33.44
CA PHE A 55 10.80 2.56 -34.82
C PHE A 55 10.06 1.26 -35.18
N ARG A 56 9.22 0.67 -34.28
CA ARG A 56 8.46 -0.55 -34.59
C ARG A 56 7.15 -0.31 -35.35
N HIS A 57 6.45 0.80 -35.12
CA HIS A 57 5.09 1.04 -35.67
C HIS A 57 4.98 2.29 -36.55
N PHE A 58 6.12 2.83 -37.00
CA PHE A 58 6.26 4.13 -37.68
C PHE A 58 5.32 4.36 -38.87
N ARG A 59 5.00 3.32 -39.65
CA ARG A 59 4.18 3.43 -40.88
C ARG A 59 2.68 3.54 -40.65
N LEU A 60 2.16 3.13 -39.49
CA LEU A 60 0.71 2.96 -39.28
C LEU A 60 0.08 4.05 -38.40
N GLU A 61 0.89 4.90 -37.76
CA GLU A 61 0.38 5.91 -36.83
C GLU A 61 -0.09 7.20 -37.51
N PRO A 62 -1.15 7.86 -37.00
CA PRO A 62 -1.60 9.15 -37.51
C PRO A 62 -0.54 10.25 -37.33
N LEU A 63 -0.58 11.29 -38.17
CA LEU A 63 0.40 12.39 -38.17
C LEU A 63 0.52 13.07 -36.79
N SER A 64 -0.62 13.26 -36.11
CA SER A 64 -0.69 13.91 -34.79
C SER A 64 0.01 13.12 -33.70
N LEU A 65 -0.11 11.79 -33.73
CA LEU A 65 0.58 10.92 -32.78
C LEU A 65 2.08 10.94 -33.06
N THR A 66 2.50 10.91 -34.33
CA THR A 66 3.92 11.04 -34.68
C THR A 66 4.51 12.40 -34.30
N LEU A 67 3.77 13.49 -34.51
CA LEU A 67 4.16 14.84 -34.06
C LEU A 67 4.34 14.89 -32.54
N LYS A 68 3.36 14.34 -31.81
CA LYS A 68 3.40 14.26 -30.34
C LYS A 68 4.61 13.44 -29.87
N THR A 69 4.90 12.31 -30.51
CA THR A 69 6.06 11.47 -30.15
C THR A 69 7.38 12.17 -30.44
N ALA A 70 7.51 12.89 -31.55
CA ALA A 70 8.70 13.68 -31.88
C ALA A 70 8.95 14.79 -30.85
N LEU A 71 7.90 15.56 -30.52
CA LEU A 71 7.97 16.61 -29.50
C LEU A 71 8.34 16.04 -28.12
N LEU A 72 7.73 14.93 -27.72
CA LEU A 72 8.04 14.26 -26.46
C LEU A 72 9.48 13.75 -26.42
N ASN A 73 10.03 13.28 -27.54
CA ASN A 73 11.40 12.78 -27.59
C ASN A 73 12.42 13.91 -27.52
N ALA A 74 12.25 14.96 -28.33
CA ALA A 74 13.12 16.14 -28.25
C ALA A 74 13.06 16.78 -26.85
N GLY A 75 11.86 16.86 -26.27
CA GLY A 75 11.65 17.31 -24.89
C GLY A 75 12.35 16.43 -23.86
N TYR A 76 12.28 15.10 -24.00
CA TYR A 76 12.99 14.17 -23.12
C TYR A 76 14.51 14.34 -23.19
N LEU A 77 15.07 14.44 -24.40
CA LEU A 77 16.50 14.66 -24.60
C LEU A 77 16.97 15.98 -23.97
N LEU A 78 16.21 17.06 -24.20
CA LEU A 78 16.46 18.36 -23.58
C LEU A 78 16.44 18.27 -22.05
N LEU A 79 15.41 17.64 -21.48
CA LEU A 79 15.27 17.54 -20.03
C LEU A 79 16.35 16.67 -19.40
N ALA A 80 16.66 15.51 -19.99
CA ALA A 80 17.70 14.61 -19.52
C ALA A 80 19.09 15.26 -19.60
N THR A 81 19.37 15.98 -20.69
CA THR A 81 20.63 16.73 -20.83
C THR A 81 20.73 17.88 -19.84
N ALA A 82 19.62 18.58 -19.57
CA ALA A 82 19.59 19.61 -18.54
C ALA A 82 19.88 19.03 -17.15
N VAL A 83 19.27 17.89 -16.79
CA VAL A 83 19.53 17.18 -15.52
C VAL A 83 21.00 16.81 -15.40
N LEU A 84 21.57 16.12 -16.39
CA LEU A 84 22.97 15.70 -16.34
C LEU A 84 23.93 16.89 -16.34
N SER A 85 23.64 17.94 -17.11
CA SER A 85 24.48 19.15 -17.14
C SER A 85 24.51 19.85 -15.77
N VAL A 86 23.36 19.98 -15.13
CA VAL A 86 23.25 20.56 -13.79
C VAL A 86 23.86 19.64 -12.74
N PHE A 87 23.74 18.33 -12.85
CA PHE A 87 24.33 17.38 -11.91
C PHE A 87 25.86 17.39 -11.98
N PHE A 88 26.42 17.27 -13.19
CA PHE A 88 27.87 17.20 -13.43
C PHE A 88 28.59 18.55 -13.48
N LYS A 89 27.94 19.67 -13.11
CA LYS A 89 28.54 21.02 -13.12
C LYS A 89 29.09 21.42 -14.51
N LEU A 90 28.45 21.00 -15.59
CA LEU A 90 28.89 21.37 -16.94
C LEU A 90 28.39 22.79 -17.26
N THR A 91 29.24 23.79 -17.07
CA THR A 91 28.88 25.23 -17.23
C THR A 91 29.63 25.94 -18.35
N GLY A 92 30.46 25.23 -19.12
CA GLY A 92 31.39 25.83 -20.09
C GLY A 92 30.84 26.09 -21.49
N PHE A 93 29.54 25.91 -21.73
CA PHE A 93 28.93 26.02 -23.05
C PHE A 93 27.79 27.06 -23.08
N GLY A 94 27.55 27.62 -24.26
CA GLY A 94 26.44 28.54 -24.48
C GLY A 94 25.09 27.87 -24.29
N ARG A 95 24.16 28.52 -23.58
CA ARG A 95 22.80 27.99 -23.34
C ARG A 95 22.03 27.88 -24.65
N TYR A 96 22.18 28.87 -25.53
CA TYR A 96 21.63 28.88 -26.88
C TYR A 96 22.06 27.67 -27.71
N HIS A 97 23.27 27.15 -27.48
CA HIS A 97 23.74 25.96 -28.16
C HIS A 97 22.92 24.72 -27.78
N VAL A 98 22.63 24.51 -26.48
CA VAL A 98 21.81 23.38 -26.01
C VAL A 98 20.38 23.48 -26.52
N PHE A 99 19.71 24.61 -26.26
CA PHE A 99 18.31 24.79 -26.67
C PHE A 99 18.16 24.80 -28.20
N GLY A 100 19.09 25.45 -28.91
CA GLY A 100 19.12 25.48 -30.37
C GLY A 100 19.35 24.11 -30.98
N THR A 101 20.21 23.26 -30.38
CA THR A 101 20.45 21.91 -30.88
C THR A 101 19.17 21.07 -30.85
N PHE A 102 18.42 21.11 -29.75
CA PHE A 102 17.18 20.35 -29.62
C PHE A 102 16.02 20.93 -30.43
N ALA A 103 15.95 22.27 -30.55
CA ALA A 103 14.97 22.91 -31.42
C ALA A 103 15.22 22.54 -32.89
N LEU A 104 16.46 22.67 -33.36
CA LEU A 104 16.85 22.31 -34.72
C LEU A 104 16.63 20.82 -34.98
N TYR A 105 17.02 19.95 -34.04
CA TYR A 105 16.75 18.52 -34.13
C TYR A 105 15.25 18.22 -34.27
N PHE A 106 14.40 18.85 -33.45
CA PHE A 106 12.95 18.69 -33.55
C PHE A 106 12.40 19.14 -34.92
N PHE A 107 12.87 20.27 -35.45
CA PHE A 107 12.44 20.76 -36.77
C PHE A 107 12.93 19.87 -37.91
N CYS A 108 14.20 19.45 -37.92
CA CYS A 108 14.72 18.56 -38.94
C CYS A 108 14.01 17.20 -38.90
N GLU A 109 13.76 16.69 -37.70
CA GLU A 109 12.98 15.47 -37.50
C GLU A 109 11.55 15.64 -38.03
N MET A 110 10.86 16.73 -37.68
CA MET A 110 9.55 17.07 -38.21
C MET A 110 9.49 17.07 -39.73
N VAL A 111 10.46 17.71 -40.40
CA VAL A 111 10.55 17.77 -41.85
C VAL A 111 10.76 16.37 -42.44
N LEU A 112 11.69 15.59 -41.88
CA LEU A 112 11.92 14.21 -42.30
C LEU A 112 10.64 13.36 -42.18
N LEU A 113 9.91 13.52 -41.08
CA LEU A 113 8.65 12.82 -40.82
C LEU A 113 7.54 13.19 -41.80
N LEU A 114 7.42 14.47 -42.15
CA LEU A 114 6.45 14.97 -43.13
C LEU A 114 6.76 14.46 -44.54
N VAL A 115 8.04 14.49 -44.94
CA VAL A 115 8.52 13.97 -46.23
C VAL A 115 8.27 12.47 -46.34
N LEU A 116 8.58 11.70 -45.29
CA LEU A 116 8.39 10.25 -45.27
C LEU A 116 6.91 9.82 -45.31
N LYS A 117 5.98 10.67 -44.85
CA LYS A 117 4.56 10.33 -44.78
C LYS A 117 3.71 10.77 -45.97
N GLY A 118 4.25 11.57 -46.90
CA GLY A 118 3.53 12.00 -48.11
C GLY A 118 2.19 12.66 -47.78
N VAL A 119 2.20 13.93 -47.40
CA VAL A 119 1.04 14.63 -46.84
C VAL A 119 -0.15 14.62 -47.82
N ASN A 120 -1.22 13.90 -47.48
CA ASN A 120 -2.53 14.02 -48.11
C ASN A 120 -3.50 14.74 -47.15
N ALA A 121 -4.16 15.81 -47.65
CA ALA A 121 -4.84 16.84 -46.86
C ALA A 121 -6.03 16.33 -45.98
N GLN A 122 -6.55 15.13 -46.24
CA GLN A 122 -7.64 14.53 -45.44
C GLN A 122 -7.22 14.04 -44.05
N SER A 123 -5.92 13.76 -43.82
CA SER A 123 -5.41 13.32 -42.50
C SER A 123 -5.39 14.43 -41.44
N ILE A 124 -5.46 15.69 -41.86
CA ILE A 124 -5.43 16.87 -40.97
C ILE A 124 -6.78 17.10 -40.29
N LYS A 125 -7.92 16.75 -40.93
CA LYS A 125 -9.26 16.93 -40.32
C LYS A 125 -9.58 15.94 -39.20
N LYS A 126 -9.03 14.71 -39.22
CA LYS A 126 -9.17 13.74 -38.13
C LYS A 126 -8.28 14.05 -36.90
N MET A 127 -7.46 15.10 -36.97
CA MET A 127 -6.55 15.54 -35.91
C MET A 127 -7.24 16.21 -34.71
N PHE A 128 -8.44 16.75 -34.91
CA PHE A 128 -9.15 17.57 -33.92
C PHE A 128 -10.22 16.83 -33.11
N LEU A 129 -10.29 15.49 -33.16
CA LEU A 129 -11.22 14.74 -32.32
C LEU A 129 -10.73 14.72 -30.87
N PRO A 130 -11.44 15.37 -29.91
CA PRO A 130 -11.03 15.41 -28.53
C PRO A 130 -11.15 14.00 -27.93
N GLY A 131 -10.02 13.46 -27.46
CA GLY A 131 -10.02 12.22 -26.69
C GLY A 131 -10.87 12.36 -25.43
N ARG A 132 -11.65 11.32 -25.12
CA ARG A 132 -12.49 11.22 -23.91
C ARG A 132 -11.73 11.75 -22.69
N ARG A 133 -12.16 12.90 -22.17
CA ARG A 133 -11.73 13.40 -20.86
C ARG A 133 -12.33 12.47 -19.81
N ARG A 134 -11.47 11.71 -19.12
CA ARG A 134 -11.86 11.06 -17.87
C ARG A 134 -12.25 12.16 -16.89
N GLU A 135 -13.47 12.09 -16.36
CA GLU A 135 -13.92 12.99 -15.30
C GLU A 135 -13.02 12.80 -14.08
N ARG A 136 -12.26 13.86 -13.78
CA ARG A 136 -11.39 13.95 -12.61
C ARG A 136 -12.22 14.52 -11.46
N GLN A 137 -12.56 13.67 -10.50
CA GLN A 137 -13.10 14.13 -9.22
C GLN A 137 -11.93 14.61 -8.35
N ARG A 138 -12.04 15.86 -7.86
CA ARG A 138 -10.99 16.55 -7.11
C ARG A 138 -10.92 16.03 -5.67
N GLU A 139 -9.71 15.84 -5.16
CA GLU A 139 -9.48 15.53 -3.75
C GLU A 139 -9.95 16.68 -2.82
N PRO A 140 -10.29 16.38 -1.55
CA PRO A 140 -10.57 17.40 -0.56
C PRO A 140 -9.35 18.30 -0.34
N LEU A 141 -9.63 19.60 -0.21
CA LEU A 141 -8.66 20.70 -0.10
C LEU A 141 -7.57 20.45 0.97
N LEU A 142 -7.90 19.69 2.01
CA LEU A 142 -7.00 19.31 3.11
C LEU A 142 -5.74 18.55 2.65
N ILE A 143 -5.84 17.65 1.66
CA ILE A 143 -4.67 16.85 1.22
C ILE A 143 -3.67 17.75 0.49
N ILE A 144 -4.17 18.69 -0.30
CA ILE A 144 -3.35 19.67 -1.01
C ILE A 144 -2.61 20.55 0.00
N VAL A 145 -3.30 20.97 1.07
CA VAL A 145 -2.70 21.79 2.14
C VAL A 145 -1.64 21.01 2.91
N VAL A 146 -1.89 19.75 3.27
CA VAL A 146 -0.91 18.89 3.93
C VAL A 146 0.33 18.68 3.06
N ASP A 147 0.13 18.41 1.76
CA ASP A 147 1.22 18.21 0.81
C ASP A 147 2.07 19.49 0.62
N LEU A 148 1.41 20.65 0.55
CA LEU A 148 2.09 21.95 0.54
C LEU A 148 2.88 22.17 1.84
N ALA A 149 2.32 21.85 3.00
CA ALA A 149 3.03 21.95 4.27
C ALA A 149 4.26 21.02 4.31
N LEU A 150 4.16 19.82 3.74
CA LEU A 150 5.29 18.90 3.59
C LEU A 150 6.37 19.46 2.65
N LEU A 151 5.99 20.18 1.59
CA LEU A 151 6.96 20.87 0.71
C LEU A 151 7.75 21.92 1.49
N PHE A 152 7.08 22.80 2.24
CA PHE A 152 7.74 23.80 3.07
C PHE A 152 8.61 23.16 4.14
N LEU A 153 8.10 22.16 4.85
CA LEU A 153 8.86 21.40 5.84
C LEU A 153 10.13 20.79 5.23
N SER A 154 9.99 20.17 4.05
CA SER A 154 11.11 19.57 3.33
C SER A 154 12.18 20.60 2.99
N PHE A 155 11.76 21.77 2.51
CA PHE A 155 12.67 22.88 2.21
C PHE A 155 13.42 23.36 3.46
N PHE A 156 12.72 23.60 4.57
CA PHE A 156 13.35 24.09 5.80
C PHE A 156 14.32 23.08 6.41
N ILE A 157 13.99 21.78 6.38
CA ILE A 157 14.90 20.72 6.85
C ILE A 157 16.19 20.72 6.02
N VAL A 158 16.08 20.80 4.70
CA VAL A 158 17.25 20.80 3.81
C VAL A 158 18.05 22.10 3.96
N HIS A 159 17.38 23.24 4.14
CA HIS A 159 18.03 24.51 4.43
C HIS A 159 18.81 24.46 5.74
N LEU A 160 18.19 23.97 6.81
CA LEU A 160 18.80 23.78 8.12
C LEU A 160 20.02 22.85 8.02
N PHE A 161 19.89 21.73 7.31
CA PHE A 161 21.00 20.80 7.10
C PHE A 161 22.16 21.43 6.33
N LYS A 162 21.87 22.29 5.34
CA LYS A 162 22.90 22.88 4.47
C LYS A 162 23.59 24.10 5.06
N TYR A 163 22.84 24.95 5.78
CA TYR A 163 23.30 26.27 6.24
C TYR A 163 23.32 26.41 7.77
N GLY A 164 22.79 25.44 8.52
CA GLY A 164 22.72 25.48 9.98
C GLY A 164 21.75 26.53 10.54
N ALA A 165 20.99 27.22 9.68
CA ALA A 165 20.07 28.28 10.07
C ALA A 165 18.64 27.96 9.62
N ILE A 166 17.65 28.38 10.41
CA ILE A 166 16.22 28.23 10.07
C ILE A 166 15.75 29.37 9.16
N ALA A 167 16.24 30.59 9.40
CA ALA A 167 15.87 31.77 8.63
C ALA A 167 16.49 31.71 7.22
N PRO A 168 15.67 31.68 6.14
CA PRO A 168 16.18 31.61 4.78
C PRO A 168 16.73 32.96 4.33
N ASP A 169 17.93 32.94 3.75
CA ASP A 169 18.49 34.10 3.06
C ASP A 169 17.68 34.46 1.81
N LEU A 170 17.93 35.65 1.24
CA LEU A 170 17.19 36.13 0.06
C LEU A 170 17.29 35.14 -1.13
N LYS A 171 18.41 34.41 -1.25
CA LYS A 171 18.63 33.40 -2.30
C LYS A 171 17.81 32.13 -2.06
N ALA A 172 17.69 31.70 -0.81
CA ALA A 172 16.84 30.57 -0.42
C ALA A 172 15.35 30.93 -0.58
N GLN A 173 14.95 32.16 -0.29
CA GLN A 173 13.58 32.63 -0.55
C GLN A 173 13.22 32.55 -2.04
N HIS A 174 14.11 33.00 -2.94
CA HIS A 174 13.91 32.81 -4.37
C HIS A 174 13.85 31.32 -4.76
N ALA A 175 14.72 30.48 -4.20
CA ALA A 175 14.67 29.04 -4.47
C ALA A 175 13.33 28.42 -4.04
N LEU A 176 12.78 28.82 -2.90
CA LEU A 176 11.49 28.36 -2.41
C LEU A 176 10.34 28.73 -3.35
N LEU A 177 10.34 29.94 -3.92
CA LEU A 177 9.34 30.35 -4.91
C LEU A 177 9.43 29.52 -6.19
N ILE A 178 10.64 29.25 -6.67
CA ILE A 178 10.84 28.44 -7.88
C ILE A 178 10.41 26.98 -7.61
N ILE A 179 10.73 26.43 -6.45
CA ILE A 179 10.31 25.09 -6.03
C ILE A 179 8.78 25.00 -5.94
N SER A 180 8.13 26.01 -5.34
CA SER A 180 6.67 26.06 -5.17
C SER A 180 5.94 26.16 -6.51
N THR A 181 6.45 26.97 -7.44
CA THR A 181 5.89 27.08 -8.80
C THR A 181 6.07 25.79 -9.58
N ALA A 182 7.23 25.14 -9.49
CA ALA A 182 7.46 23.83 -10.11
C ALA A 182 6.49 22.77 -9.53
N TRP A 183 6.31 22.73 -8.20
CA TRP A 183 5.37 21.83 -7.54
C TRP A 183 3.92 22.04 -8.02
N LEU A 184 3.46 23.28 -8.18
CA LEU A 184 2.12 23.58 -8.70
C LEU A 184 1.92 23.05 -10.12
N VAL A 185 2.91 23.27 -10.99
CA VAL A 185 2.87 22.81 -12.39
C VAL A 185 2.86 21.29 -12.45
N THR A 186 3.71 20.62 -11.68
CA THR A 186 3.80 19.16 -11.69
C THR A 186 2.58 18.51 -11.07
N ALA A 187 2.04 19.05 -9.97
CA ALA A 187 0.83 18.56 -9.36
C ALA A 187 -0.37 18.57 -10.33
N LYS A 188 -0.53 19.66 -11.09
CA LYS A 188 -1.59 19.77 -12.11
C LYS A 188 -1.39 18.80 -13.26
N TRP A 189 -0.15 18.62 -13.70
CA TRP A 189 0.17 17.78 -14.86
C TRP A 189 0.04 16.28 -14.53
N THR A 190 0.56 15.83 -13.40
CA THR A 190 0.52 14.42 -13.01
C THR A 190 -0.83 13.98 -12.48
N GLY A 191 -1.67 14.92 -12.05
CA GLY A 191 -2.92 14.60 -11.38
C GLY A 191 -2.66 13.88 -10.07
N LYS A 192 -1.59 14.24 -9.34
CA LYS A 192 -1.26 13.60 -8.05
C LYS A 192 -2.36 13.76 -6.99
N PHE A 193 -3.25 14.75 -7.20
CA PHE A 193 -4.44 15.00 -6.40
C PHE A 193 -5.74 14.63 -7.12
N ASP A 194 -5.68 13.85 -8.20
CA ASP A 194 -6.88 13.29 -8.84
C ASP A 194 -7.16 11.92 -8.23
N HIS A 195 -8.37 11.74 -7.70
CA HIS A 195 -8.73 10.54 -6.98
C HIS A 195 -8.90 9.37 -7.98
N GLN A 196 -7.95 8.45 -8.02
CA GLN A 196 -8.16 7.11 -8.57
C GLN A 196 -8.31 6.15 -7.40
N PHE A 197 -9.43 5.43 -7.32
CA PHE A 197 -9.68 4.41 -6.31
C PHE A 197 -8.78 3.21 -6.58
N GLU A 198 -7.50 3.36 -6.30
CA GLU A 198 -6.52 2.30 -6.51
C GLU A 198 -6.35 1.53 -5.22
N THR A 199 -6.84 0.29 -5.23
CA THR A 199 -6.68 -0.68 -4.14
C THR A 199 -5.22 -1.13 -3.98
N ASN A 200 -4.38 -0.86 -4.99
CA ASN A 200 -2.99 -1.23 -5.03
C ASN A 200 -2.08 -0.03 -4.77
N VAL A 201 -1.24 -0.17 -3.74
CA VAL A 201 -0.26 0.83 -3.29
C VAL A 201 0.66 1.28 -4.43
N HIS A 202 1.12 0.37 -5.27
CA HIS A 202 2.09 0.69 -6.34
C HIS A 202 1.50 1.67 -7.35
N TYR A 203 0.24 1.50 -7.70
CA TYR A 203 -0.44 2.40 -8.62
C TYR A 203 -0.67 3.76 -7.94
N ALA A 204 -1.10 3.76 -6.67
CA ALA A 204 -1.35 4.98 -5.92
C ALA A 204 -0.10 5.85 -5.73
N GLN A 205 1.09 5.24 -5.67
CA GLN A 205 2.38 5.94 -5.59
C GLN A 205 2.87 6.49 -6.93
N ALA A 206 2.41 5.95 -8.06
CA ALA A 206 2.93 6.29 -9.38
C ALA A 206 2.77 7.78 -9.76
N PRO A 207 1.65 8.49 -9.47
CA PRO A 207 1.52 9.91 -9.74
C PRO A 207 2.56 10.78 -9.01
N TYR A 208 2.93 10.40 -7.79
CA TYR A 208 3.89 11.11 -6.94
C TYR A 208 5.33 10.88 -7.41
N LEU A 209 5.69 9.63 -7.74
CA LEU A 209 6.96 9.33 -8.39
C LEU A 209 7.13 10.10 -9.71
N LYS A 210 6.07 10.14 -10.54
CA LYS A 210 6.06 10.95 -11.77
C LYS A 210 6.24 12.43 -11.45
N ALA A 211 5.57 12.96 -10.43
CA ALA A 211 5.67 14.36 -10.04
C ALA A 211 7.10 14.71 -9.60
N PHE A 212 7.75 13.84 -8.84
CA PHE A 212 9.15 14.00 -8.44
C PHE A 212 10.09 14.09 -9.65
N TYR A 213 10.07 13.08 -10.54
CA TYR A 213 10.97 13.07 -11.70
C TYR A 213 10.73 14.24 -12.65
N ILE A 214 9.46 14.62 -12.88
CA ILE A 214 9.11 15.78 -13.71
C ILE A 214 9.58 17.08 -13.04
N SER A 215 9.44 17.20 -11.71
CA SER A 215 9.88 18.40 -10.99
C SER A 215 11.40 18.56 -11.07
N VAL A 216 12.15 17.48 -10.87
CA VAL A 216 13.62 17.48 -11.02
C VAL A 216 14.04 17.87 -12.43
N ALA A 217 13.35 17.34 -13.45
CA ALA A 217 13.61 17.64 -14.86
C ALA A 217 13.34 19.12 -15.19
N ILE A 218 12.16 19.64 -14.82
CA ILE A 218 11.78 21.04 -15.04
C ILE A 218 12.75 21.98 -14.32
N MET A 219 13.07 21.69 -13.06
CA MET A 219 14.00 22.51 -12.29
C MET A 219 15.40 22.53 -12.90
N SER A 220 15.88 21.41 -13.41
CA SER A 220 17.17 21.35 -14.10
C SER A 220 17.16 22.18 -15.38
N ALA A 221 16.06 22.15 -16.14
CA ALA A 221 15.89 22.98 -17.32
C ALA A 221 15.85 24.48 -16.98
N ILE A 222 15.12 24.87 -15.92
CA ILE A 222 15.07 26.26 -15.44
C ILE A 222 16.46 26.73 -15.00
N VAL A 223 17.16 25.93 -14.19
CA VAL A 223 18.52 26.28 -13.73
C VAL A 223 19.46 26.48 -14.92
N LEU A 224 19.37 25.63 -15.94
CA LEU A 224 20.19 25.75 -17.14
C LEU A 224 19.80 26.96 -18.01
N ALA A 225 18.50 27.18 -18.24
CA ALA A 225 17.98 28.27 -19.08
C ALA A 225 18.37 29.64 -18.53
N PHE A 226 18.07 29.86 -17.25
CA PHE A 226 18.32 31.15 -16.58
C PHE A 226 19.75 31.25 -16.04
N GLY A 227 20.52 30.16 -16.05
CA GLY A 227 21.89 30.14 -15.54
C GLY A 227 21.96 30.34 -14.04
N LEU A 228 20.96 29.84 -13.30
CA LEU A 228 20.79 29.99 -11.86
C LEU A 228 21.74 29.08 -11.06
N PHE A 229 22.96 28.88 -11.55
CA PHE A 229 23.97 28.01 -10.94
C PHE A 229 24.46 28.51 -9.57
N GLN A 230 24.16 29.77 -9.23
CA GLN A 230 24.45 30.36 -7.93
C GLN A 230 23.54 29.83 -6.80
N HIS A 231 22.39 29.24 -7.14
CA HIS A 231 21.53 28.63 -6.14
C HIS A 231 22.07 27.27 -5.70
N SER A 232 21.88 26.95 -4.42
CA SER A 232 22.28 25.66 -3.86
C SER A 232 21.45 24.53 -4.48
N ARG A 233 22.11 23.69 -5.26
CA ARG A 233 21.51 22.50 -5.89
C ARG A 233 21.00 21.52 -4.83
N THR A 234 21.68 21.48 -3.68
CA THR A 234 21.26 20.67 -2.53
C THR A 234 19.90 21.14 -2.00
N ILE A 235 19.64 22.45 -1.94
CA ILE A 235 18.31 22.96 -1.57
C ILE A 235 17.28 22.49 -2.59
N ILE A 236 17.51 22.74 -3.88
CA ILE A 236 16.52 22.46 -4.92
C ILE A 236 16.18 20.97 -4.98
N PHE A 237 17.19 20.11 -5.21
CA PHE A 237 16.95 18.68 -5.39
C PHE A 237 16.68 17.96 -4.07
N GLY A 238 17.33 18.38 -2.98
CA GLY A 238 17.10 17.81 -1.66
C GLY A 238 15.67 18.03 -1.18
N SER A 239 15.07 19.19 -1.46
CA SER A 239 13.67 19.47 -1.07
C SER A 239 12.69 18.53 -1.76
N PHE A 240 12.84 18.28 -3.07
CA PHE A 240 11.99 17.32 -3.78
C PHE A 240 12.23 15.87 -3.35
N LEU A 241 13.48 15.51 -3.05
CA LEU A 241 13.80 14.15 -2.58
C LEU A 241 13.19 13.89 -1.22
N LEU A 242 13.32 14.85 -0.30
CA LEU A 242 12.76 14.74 1.05
C LEU A 242 11.23 14.79 1.03
N LEU A 243 10.64 15.59 0.13
CA LEU A 243 9.19 15.59 -0.10
C LEU A 243 8.71 14.19 -0.52
N LEU A 244 9.36 13.57 -1.51
CA LEU A 244 9.01 12.22 -1.94
C LEU A 244 9.14 11.20 -0.79
N ALA A 245 10.18 11.34 0.03
CA ALA A 245 10.39 10.49 1.20
C ALA A 245 9.26 10.62 2.24
N PHE A 246 8.62 11.78 2.36
CA PHE A 246 7.43 11.97 3.19
C PHE A 246 6.12 11.54 2.51
N GLU A 247 5.98 11.77 1.21
CA GLU A 247 4.77 11.45 0.45
C GLU A 247 4.55 9.92 0.36
N LEU A 248 5.59 9.13 0.04
CA LEU A 248 5.44 7.68 -0.20
C LEU A 248 4.90 6.90 1.02
N PRO A 249 5.41 7.11 2.26
CA PRO A 249 4.84 6.48 3.45
C PRO A 249 3.41 6.96 3.75
N LEU A 250 3.13 8.26 3.56
CA LEU A 250 1.80 8.81 3.81
C LEU A 250 0.74 8.16 2.91
N ILE A 251 1.06 7.98 1.63
CA ILE A 251 0.19 7.30 0.66
C ILE A 251 0.02 5.83 1.03
N TRP A 252 1.10 5.15 1.42
CA TRP A 252 1.04 3.76 1.87
C TRP A 252 0.09 3.61 3.06
N VAL A 253 0.24 4.46 4.09
CA VAL A 253 -0.63 4.50 5.27
C VAL A 253 -2.08 4.82 4.87
N ARG A 254 -2.31 5.73 3.93
CA ARG A 254 -3.67 6.09 3.45
C ARG A 254 -4.35 4.92 2.73
N VAL A 255 -3.67 4.26 1.78
CA VAL A 255 -4.24 3.16 0.98
C VAL A 255 -4.49 1.95 1.86
N VAL A 256 -3.50 1.57 2.66
CA VAL A 256 -3.62 0.43 3.58
C VAL A 256 -4.60 0.73 4.72
N GLY A 257 -4.62 1.97 5.23
CA GLY A 257 -5.57 2.42 6.24
C GLY A 257 -7.01 2.44 5.77
N ARG A 258 -7.26 2.78 4.50
CA ARG A 258 -8.61 2.63 3.90
C ARG A 258 -9.01 1.16 3.80
N ARG A 259 -8.08 0.28 3.38
CA ARG A 259 -8.32 -1.17 3.34
C ARG A 259 -8.66 -1.70 4.73
N SER A 260 -7.88 -1.32 5.75
CA SER A 260 -8.11 -1.71 7.15
C SER A 260 -9.37 -1.09 7.76
N ARG A 261 -9.76 0.13 7.39
CA ARG A 261 -11.03 0.76 7.83
C ARG A 261 -12.25 0.12 7.20
N GLN A 262 -12.22 -0.20 5.90
CA GLN A 262 -13.27 -1.02 5.28
C GLN A 262 -13.39 -2.39 5.97
N LEU A 263 -12.27 -2.95 6.43
CA LEU A 263 -12.22 -4.18 7.22
C LEU A 263 -12.64 -4.02 8.70
N GLN A 264 -12.60 -2.82 9.27
CA GLN A 264 -13.02 -2.53 10.65
C GLN A 264 -14.49 -2.10 10.74
N LEU A 265 -15.07 -1.53 9.68
CA LEU A 265 -16.50 -1.25 9.61
C LEU A 265 -17.36 -2.53 9.67
N ASP A 266 -16.76 -3.70 9.38
CA ASP A 266 -17.35 -5.03 9.64
C ASP A 266 -17.32 -5.47 11.13
N ILE A 267 -16.69 -4.68 12.01
CA ILE A 267 -16.67 -4.94 13.45
C ILE A 267 -17.69 -4.00 14.10
N GLN A 268 -18.91 -4.52 14.21
CA GLN A 268 -20.09 -3.89 14.80
C GLN A 268 -19.74 -3.06 16.05
N THR A 269 -20.19 -1.80 16.03
CA THR A 269 -19.95 -0.82 17.10
C THR A 269 -20.85 -1.15 18.30
N ILE A 270 -20.34 -0.99 19.52
CA ILE A 270 -21.02 -1.31 20.80
C ILE A 270 -22.42 -0.65 20.92
N ASP A 271 -22.64 0.47 20.24
CA ASP A 271 -23.94 1.15 20.19
C ASP A 271 -25.00 0.41 19.36
N GLN A 272 -24.59 -0.36 18.33
CA GLN A 272 -25.49 -1.28 17.64
C GLN A 272 -25.87 -2.46 18.57
N VAL A 273 -24.94 -2.95 19.40
CA VAL A 273 -25.14 -4.07 20.33
C VAL A 273 -26.24 -3.81 21.38
N LYS A 274 -26.39 -2.57 21.85
CA LYS A 274 -27.48 -2.22 22.80
C LYS A 274 -28.88 -2.38 22.20
N SER A 275 -29.02 -2.35 20.87
CA SER A 275 -30.31 -2.48 20.20
C SER A 275 -30.78 -3.93 19.96
N TYR A 276 -29.96 -4.94 20.28
CA TYR A 276 -30.17 -6.34 19.87
C TYR A 276 -30.65 -7.32 20.97
N ILE A 277 -31.15 -6.84 22.10
CA ILE A 277 -31.55 -7.69 23.24
C ILE A 277 -33.00 -8.21 23.07
N LYS A 278 -33.22 -9.09 22.09
CA LYS A 278 -34.38 -10.01 22.04
C LYS A 278 -33.93 -11.40 21.57
N GLN A 279 -33.06 -12.05 22.34
CA GLN A 279 -32.72 -13.45 22.12
C GLN A 279 -33.85 -14.34 22.67
N HIS A 280 -34.34 -15.27 21.87
CA HIS A 280 -35.30 -16.29 22.31
C HIS A 280 -34.56 -17.58 22.63
N GLU A 281 -35.03 -18.30 23.66
CA GLU A 281 -34.50 -19.60 24.04
C GLU A 281 -34.90 -20.65 23.00
N LEU A 282 -33.94 -21.50 22.62
CA LEU A 282 -34.15 -22.58 21.68
C LEU A 282 -34.62 -23.83 22.45
N PRO A 283 -35.63 -24.56 21.95
CA PRO A 283 -36.01 -25.84 22.53
C PRO A 283 -34.80 -26.78 22.41
N ILE A 284 -34.43 -27.40 23.53
CA ILE A 284 -33.35 -28.40 23.59
C ILE A 284 -33.83 -29.59 22.77
N ASP A 285 -33.07 -29.97 21.74
CA ASP A 285 -33.34 -31.19 20.99
C ASP A 285 -33.02 -32.37 21.94
N PRO A 286 -34.01 -33.20 22.35
CA PRO A 286 -33.77 -34.32 23.25
C PRO A 286 -32.88 -35.39 22.62
N GLY A 287 -32.59 -35.32 21.32
CA GLY A 287 -31.69 -36.24 20.65
C GLY A 287 -32.23 -37.67 20.72
N GLU A 288 -33.37 -37.92 20.08
CA GLU A 288 -34.03 -39.25 20.01
C GLU A 288 -33.25 -40.29 19.20
N ASP A 289 -32.04 -39.99 18.77
CA ASP A 289 -31.23 -40.89 17.96
C ASP A 289 -30.50 -41.90 18.87
N ALA A 290 -30.79 -43.19 18.69
CA ALA A 290 -30.13 -44.27 19.41
C ALA A 290 -28.60 -44.16 19.28
N VAL A 291 -27.90 -44.04 20.40
CA VAL A 291 -26.43 -43.97 20.44
C VAL A 291 -25.87 -45.31 19.98
N LYS A 292 -25.21 -45.33 18.81
CA LYS A 292 -24.60 -46.57 18.27
C LYS A 292 -23.24 -46.84 18.90
N SER A 293 -22.45 -45.79 19.06
CA SER A 293 -21.10 -45.82 19.60
C SER A 293 -20.85 -44.54 20.43
N PRO A 294 -20.65 -44.65 21.74
CA PRO A 294 -20.43 -43.47 22.59
C PRO A 294 -19.08 -42.80 22.26
N ALA A 295 -19.06 -41.47 22.28
CA ALA A 295 -17.89 -40.67 21.94
C ALA A 295 -16.72 -40.78 22.95
N THR A 296 -16.93 -41.44 24.09
CA THR A 296 -15.96 -41.58 25.20
C THR A 296 -14.64 -42.21 24.75
N ALA A 297 -14.70 -43.38 24.10
CA ALA A 297 -13.50 -44.12 23.68
C ALA A 297 -12.68 -43.33 22.66
N SER A 298 -13.31 -42.80 21.60
CA SER A 298 -12.57 -42.04 20.58
C SER A 298 -12.00 -40.72 21.14
N LEU A 299 -12.69 -40.04 22.04
CA LEU A 299 -12.17 -38.80 22.63
C LEU A 299 -10.98 -39.07 23.55
N ARG A 300 -11.08 -40.10 24.40
CA ARG A 300 -10.03 -40.47 25.35
C ARG A 300 -8.78 -41.02 24.66
N ASP A 301 -8.97 -41.97 23.75
CA ASP A 301 -7.87 -42.80 23.24
C ASP A 301 -7.21 -42.21 21.98
N ASN A 302 -7.94 -41.40 21.20
CA ASN A 302 -7.40 -40.82 19.96
C ASN A 302 -7.10 -39.33 20.10
N TYR A 303 -8.10 -38.51 20.45
CA TYR A 303 -8.00 -37.05 20.34
C TYR A 303 -7.36 -36.38 21.56
N LEU A 304 -7.65 -36.89 22.78
CA LEU A 304 -7.18 -36.32 24.04
C LEU A 304 -6.17 -37.23 24.76
N ALA A 305 -5.60 -38.23 24.06
CA ALA A 305 -4.61 -39.16 24.63
C ALA A 305 -3.41 -38.43 25.30
N ASN A 306 -3.00 -37.30 24.72
CA ASN A 306 -1.89 -36.48 25.21
C ASN A 306 -2.31 -35.45 26.29
N ALA A 307 -3.59 -35.37 26.62
CA ALA A 307 -4.16 -34.38 27.55
C ALA A 307 -5.30 -34.97 28.41
N PRO A 308 -5.01 -35.97 29.27
CA PRO A 308 -6.04 -36.67 30.06
C PRO A 308 -6.83 -35.73 30.98
N SER A 309 -6.17 -34.70 31.54
CA SER A 309 -6.82 -33.69 32.38
C SER A 309 -7.89 -32.86 31.65
N VAL A 310 -7.80 -32.73 30.32
CA VAL A 310 -8.83 -32.06 29.50
C VAL A 310 -10.01 -32.98 29.29
N TYR A 311 -9.78 -34.29 29.13
CA TYR A 311 -10.85 -35.29 29.05
C TYR A 311 -11.65 -35.31 30.35
N ASP A 312 -10.98 -35.41 31.50
CA ASP A 312 -11.63 -35.42 32.82
C ASP A 312 -12.49 -34.16 33.04
N TYR A 313 -12.01 -33.02 32.56
CA TYR A 313 -12.77 -31.77 32.63
C TYR A 313 -14.02 -31.78 31.75
N ILE A 314 -13.94 -32.35 30.56
CA ILE A 314 -15.09 -32.42 29.65
C ILE A 314 -16.14 -33.39 30.21
N GLU A 315 -15.71 -34.54 30.72
CA GLU A 315 -16.58 -35.58 31.30
C GLU A 315 -17.31 -35.09 32.56
N GLU A 316 -16.70 -34.18 33.34
CA GLU A 316 -17.31 -33.54 34.52
C GLU A 316 -18.60 -32.77 34.18
N TYR A 317 -18.70 -32.17 32.99
CA TYR A 317 -19.80 -31.29 32.59
C TYR A 317 -20.66 -31.81 31.43
N ILE A 318 -20.17 -32.80 30.68
CA ILE A 318 -20.79 -33.33 29.48
C ILE A 318 -20.93 -34.84 29.60
N ASP A 319 -22.16 -35.33 29.56
CA ASP A 319 -22.45 -36.76 29.53
C ASP A 319 -22.12 -37.33 28.13
N LEU A 320 -20.86 -37.71 27.93
CA LEU A 320 -20.33 -38.22 26.67
C LEU A 320 -20.95 -39.55 26.24
N ASN A 321 -21.57 -40.30 27.16
CA ASN A 321 -22.24 -41.57 26.86
C ASN A 321 -23.52 -41.36 26.04
N LYS A 322 -24.11 -40.17 26.11
CA LYS A 322 -25.31 -39.79 25.33
C LYS A 322 -24.97 -39.21 23.96
N ILE A 323 -23.69 -39.07 23.63
CA ILE A 323 -23.22 -38.46 22.39
C ILE A 323 -22.62 -39.54 21.51
N ASP A 324 -23.19 -39.71 20.32
CA ASP A 324 -22.63 -40.57 19.29
C ASP A 324 -21.30 -39.99 18.78
N GLU A 325 -20.29 -40.84 18.60
CA GLU A 325 -18.97 -40.49 18.05
C GLU A 325 -19.07 -39.69 16.74
N SER A 326 -20.00 -40.06 15.86
CA SER A 326 -20.23 -39.38 14.58
C SER A 326 -20.67 -37.90 14.72
N ARG A 327 -21.18 -37.54 15.91
CA ARG A 327 -21.70 -36.20 16.26
C ARG A 327 -20.78 -35.41 17.18
N ALA A 328 -19.65 -35.99 17.55
CA ALA A 328 -18.55 -35.32 18.21
C ALA A 328 -17.46 -34.98 17.18
N ARG A 329 -17.07 -33.71 17.09
CA ARG A 329 -15.96 -33.30 16.22
C ARG A 329 -14.91 -32.55 17.00
N VAL A 330 -13.68 -33.03 16.91
CA VAL A 330 -12.47 -32.38 17.43
C VAL A 330 -11.67 -31.86 16.26
N LEU A 331 -11.37 -30.56 16.25
CA LEU A 331 -10.51 -29.93 15.24
C LEU A 331 -9.37 -29.19 15.94
N ASP A 332 -8.21 -29.15 15.27
CA ASP A 332 -7.13 -28.21 15.57
C ASP A 332 -6.97 -27.31 14.35
N THR A 333 -7.83 -26.31 14.23
CA THR A 333 -7.70 -25.30 13.18
C THR A 333 -8.08 -23.89 13.61
N ASP A 334 -7.31 -22.92 13.12
CA ASP A 334 -7.59 -21.49 13.15
C ASP A 334 -8.29 -20.99 11.86
N VAL A 335 -8.51 -21.88 10.88
CA VAL A 335 -9.06 -21.54 9.56
C VAL A 335 -10.57 -21.83 9.48
N PRO A 336 -11.43 -20.82 9.21
CA PRO A 336 -12.89 -21.00 9.12
C PRO A 336 -13.36 -22.00 8.05
N TYR A 337 -12.60 -22.16 6.96
CA TYR A 337 -12.95 -23.05 5.85
C TYR A 337 -13.18 -24.50 6.31
N ASN A 338 -12.39 -24.99 7.27
CA ASN A 338 -12.49 -26.36 7.78
C ASN A 338 -13.82 -26.64 8.50
N ILE A 339 -14.49 -25.59 8.99
CA ILE A 339 -15.82 -25.69 9.64
C ILE A 339 -16.95 -25.63 8.61
N SER A 340 -16.70 -24.97 7.46
CA SER A 340 -17.73 -24.79 6.43
C SER A 340 -18.21 -26.11 5.82
N ILE A 341 -17.34 -27.13 5.77
CA ILE A 341 -17.58 -28.46 5.20
C ILE A 341 -18.55 -29.29 6.04
N ILE A 342 -18.68 -29.00 7.34
CA ILE A 342 -19.55 -29.74 8.26
C ILE A 342 -21.02 -29.45 7.96
N GLU A 343 -21.89 -30.45 8.02
CA GLU A 343 -23.33 -30.26 7.84
C GLU A 343 -23.97 -29.39 8.94
N GLN A 344 -25.01 -28.64 8.61
CA GLN A 344 -25.70 -27.78 9.57
C GLN A 344 -26.48 -28.62 10.58
N GLN A 345 -26.50 -28.19 11.85
CA GLN A 345 -27.23 -28.85 12.95
C GLN A 345 -26.96 -30.36 13.10
N HIS A 346 -25.75 -30.81 12.77
CA HIS A 346 -25.37 -32.22 12.86
C HIS A 346 -24.67 -32.57 14.18
N LEU A 347 -24.01 -31.59 14.81
CA LEU A 347 -23.09 -31.85 15.93
C LEU A 347 -23.73 -31.66 17.31
N ASN A 348 -23.42 -32.58 18.23
CA ASN A 348 -23.77 -32.46 19.65
C ASN A 348 -22.60 -31.92 20.47
N LEU A 349 -21.36 -32.15 20.02
CA LEU A 349 -20.15 -31.67 20.67
C LEU A 349 -19.14 -31.22 19.62
N PHE A 350 -18.64 -29.99 19.78
CA PHE A 350 -17.55 -29.45 18.98
C PHE A 350 -16.41 -28.98 19.89
N ILE A 351 -15.21 -29.50 19.68
CA ILE A 351 -14.01 -29.16 20.43
C ILE A 351 -12.99 -28.53 19.48
N ASN A 352 -12.56 -27.30 19.75
CA ASN A 352 -11.42 -26.71 19.06
C ASN A 352 -10.18 -26.70 19.97
N LEU A 353 -9.15 -27.45 19.57
CA LEU A 353 -7.85 -27.55 20.25
C LEU A 353 -6.94 -26.35 19.96
N SER A 354 -7.22 -25.58 18.90
CA SER A 354 -6.46 -24.39 18.55
C SER A 354 -6.75 -23.22 19.47
N HIS A 355 -5.75 -22.36 19.64
CA HIS A 355 -5.91 -21.13 20.39
C HIS A 355 -6.83 -20.15 19.65
N ILE A 356 -7.95 -19.79 20.28
CA ILE A 356 -8.88 -18.80 19.73
C ILE A 356 -8.23 -17.42 19.50
N ASN A 357 -7.12 -17.11 20.17
CA ASN A 357 -6.35 -15.86 19.99
C ASN A 357 -5.79 -15.70 18.57
N HIS A 358 -5.63 -16.80 17.83
CA HIS A 358 -5.16 -16.81 16.44
C HIS A 358 -6.31 -16.56 15.44
N ILE A 359 -7.56 -16.71 15.87
CA ILE A 359 -8.74 -16.56 15.04
C ILE A 359 -9.05 -15.08 14.85
N ARG A 360 -8.95 -14.61 13.60
CA ARG A 360 -9.13 -13.19 13.25
C ARG A 360 -10.57 -12.68 13.46
N HIS A 361 -11.57 -13.50 13.14
CA HIS A 361 -13.00 -13.15 13.17
C HIS A 361 -13.75 -14.01 14.20
N LEU A 362 -13.47 -13.81 15.48
CA LEU A 362 -13.96 -14.69 16.54
C LEU A 362 -15.50 -14.82 16.60
N ASN A 363 -16.23 -13.73 16.41
CA ASN A 363 -17.71 -13.77 16.42
C ASN A 363 -18.25 -14.56 15.22
N GLN A 364 -17.73 -14.34 14.01
CA GLN A 364 -18.13 -15.10 12.82
C GLN A 364 -17.81 -16.58 12.98
N TYR A 365 -16.66 -16.89 13.57
CA TYR A 365 -16.29 -18.26 13.91
C TYR A 365 -17.30 -18.89 14.90
N PHE A 366 -17.66 -18.19 15.97
CA PHE A 366 -18.66 -18.66 16.94
C PHE A 366 -20.05 -18.86 16.31
N LEU A 367 -20.46 -17.97 15.40
CA LEU A 367 -21.71 -18.08 14.65
C LEU A 367 -21.70 -19.26 13.67
N GLN A 368 -20.56 -19.51 12.99
CA GLN A 368 -20.40 -20.67 12.13
C GLN A 368 -20.53 -21.96 12.94
N VAL A 369 -19.81 -22.09 14.05
CA VAL A 369 -19.94 -23.25 14.95
C VAL A 369 -21.37 -23.38 15.47
N HIS A 370 -22.03 -22.27 15.81
CA HIS A 370 -23.42 -22.27 16.31
C HIS A 370 -24.38 -22.86 15.28
N SER A 371 -24.19 -22.55 14.00
CA SER A 371 -25.00 -23.10 12.91
C SER A 371 -24.80 -24.62 12.70
N LYS A 372 -23.64 -25.17 13.07
CA LYS A 372 -23.32 -26.60 12.94
C LYS A 372 -23.79 -27.43 14.14
N LEU A 373 -23.92 -26.81 15.31
CA LEU A 373 -24.38 -27.46 16.53
C LEU A 373 -25.90 -27.61 16.57
N ARG A 374 -26.40 -28.74 17.08
CA ARG A 374 -27.81 -28.92 17.47
C ARG A 374 -28.17 -28.04 18.66
N ASN A 375 -29.46 -27.80 18.84
CA ASN A 375 -29.94 -27.06 20.01
C ASN A 375 -29.63 -27.86 21.28
N GLY A 376 -28.97 -27.22 22.24
CA GLY A 376 -28.48 -27.88 23.44
C GLY A 376 -27.09 -28.52 23.31
N GLY A 377 -26.47 -28.49 22.13
CA GLY A 377 -25.10 -28.98 21.90
C GLY A 377 -24.02 -28.16 22.60
N TYR A 378 -22.84 -28.76 22.77
CA TYR A 378 -21.72 -28.20 23.52
C TYR A 378 -20.59 -27.74 22.60
N PHE A 379 -19.99 -26.62 22.99
CA PHE A 379 -18.83 -26.03 22.35
C PHE A 379 -17.71 -25.87 23.36
N VAL A 380 -16.57 -26.51 23.10
CA VAL A 380 -15.36 -26.44 23.92
C VAL A 380 -14.27 -25.72 23.16
N LEU A 381 -13.64 -24.74 23.80
CA LEU A 381 -12.64 -23.87 23.18
C LEU A 381 -11.46 -23.60 24.08
N ARG A 382 -10.28 -23.46 23.47
CA ARG A 382 -9.00 -23.23 24.13
C ARG A 382 -8.47 -21.82 23.86
N THR A 383 -7.96 -21.15 24.89
CA THR A 383 -7.29 -19.84 24.76
C THR A 383 -5.92 -19.86 25.43
N GLU A 384 -4.97 -19.13 24.85
CA GLU A 384 -3.67 -18.88 25.49
C GLU A 384 -3.83 -17.82 26.60
N ARG A 385 -2.98 -17.89 27.62
CA ARG A 385 -2.92 -16.89 28.70
C ARG A 385 -2.11 -15.68 28.24
N LEU A 386 -2.64 -14.48 28.51
CA LEU A 386 -1.90 -13.22 28.31
C LEU A 386 -0.65 -13.12 29.21
N GLU A 387 -0.81 -13.53 30.47
CA GLU A 387 0.25 -13.51 31.49
C GLU A 387 1.45 -14.44 31.17
N ASN A 388 1.29 -15.44 30.28
CA ASN A 388 2.42 -16.29 29.86
C ASN A 388 3.51 -15.50 29.14
N TYR A 389 3.17 -14.38 28.49
CA TYR A 389 4.16 -13.56 27.79
C TYR A 389 5.10 -12.87 28.78
N ARG A 390 4.57 -12.36 29.89
CA ARG A 390 5.37 -11.75 30.96
C ARG A 390 6.27 -12.79 31.61
N ASP A 391 5.71 -13.93 32.01
CA ASP A 391 6.45 -15.03 32.65
C ASP A 391 7.56 -15.58 31.71
N ARG A 392 7.29 -15.64 30.40
CA ARG A 392 8.26 -16.08 29.37
C ARG A 392 9.39 -15.08 29.15
N ILE A 393 9.13 -13.78 29.22
CA ILE A 393 10.18 -12.76 29.13
C ILE A 393 10.99 -12.73 30.42
N GLU A 394 10.35 -12.76 31.59
CA GLU A 394 11.03 -12.74 32.90
C GLU A 394 11.94 -13.97 33.09
N ARG A 395 11.62 -15.11 32.46
CA ARG A 395 12.52 -16.28 32.41
C ARG A 395 13.70 -16.14 31.44
N LYS A 396 13.57 -15.30 30.40
CA LYS A 396 14.57 -15.17 29.31
C LYS A 396 15.48 -13.96 29.50
N TYR A 397 15.03 -12.93 30.21
CA TYR A 397 15.73 -11.66 30.37
C TYR A 397 15.79 -11.24 31.84
N PRO A 398 16.87 -10.54 32.27
CA PRO A 398 16.93 -9.94 33.59
C PRO A 398 15.76 -8.97 33.84
N GLN A 399 15.34 -8.84 35.10
CA GLN A 399 14.09 -8.17 35.50
C GLN A 399 13.89 -6.77 34.88
N ALA A 400 14.94 -5.94 34.82
CA ALA A 400 14.87 -4.62 34.21
C ALA A 400 14.60 -4.66 32.69
N VAL A 401 15.28 -5.55 31.97
CA VAL A 401 15.11 -5.74 30.51
C VAL A 401 13.75 -6.35 30.23
N ALA A 402 13.32 -7.31 31.04
CA ALA A 402 12.00 -7.93 30.92
C ALA A 402 10.87 -6.91 31.07
N THR A 403 11.00 -6.01 32.05
CA THR A 403 10.05 -4.93 32.29
C THR A 403 9.98 -3.97 31.09
N LEU A 404 11.12 -3.59 30.53
CA LEU A 404 11.17 -2.70 29.36
C LEU A 404 10.51 -3.34 28.13
N ILE A 405 10.85 -4.60 27.82
CA ILE A 405 10.22 -5.34 26.71
C ILE A 405 8.71 -5.45 26.92
N TYR A 406 8.27 -5.72 28.15
CA TYR A 406 6.85 -5.80 28.49
C TYR A 406 6.12 -4.47 28.28
N ILE A 407 6.72 -3.33 28.66
CA ILE A 407 6.16 -1.99 28.41
C ILE A 407 6.00 -1.75 26.91
N PHE A 408 7.01 -2.06 26.09
CA PHE A 408 6.90 -1.90 24.64
C PHE A 408 5.86 -2.83 24.03
N HIS A 409 5.79 -4.09 24.48
CA HIS A 409 4.75 -5.02 24.05
C HIS A 409 3.35 -4.51 24.42
N PHE A 410 3.18 -3.99 25.63
CA PHE A 410 1.91 -3.42 26.09
C PHE A 410 1.52 -2.17 25.28
N LEU A 411 2.46 -1.26 25.01
CA LEU A 411 2.22 -0.10 24.14
C LEU A 411 1.84 -0.56 22.72
N TRP A 412 2.55 -1.56 22.20
CA TRP A 412 2.28 -2.12 20.89
C TRP A 412 0.88 -2.75 20.80
N HIS A 413 0.52 -3.62 21.73
CA HIS A 413 -0.75 -4.36 21.68
C HIS A 413 -1.95 -3.62 22.24
N ARG A 414 -1.78 -2.62 23.13
CA ARG A 414 -2.89 -1.94 23.80
C ARG A 414 -3.07 -0.47 23.43
N VAL A 415 -1.98 0.25 23.17
CA VAL A 415 -2.03 1.68 22.82
C VAL A 415 -2.10 1.87 21.31
N SER A 416 -1.28 1.14 20.55
CA SER A 416 -1.25 1.26 19.09
C SER A 416 -2.61 1.01 18.43
N PRO A 417 -3.44 0.02 18.82
CA PRO A 417 -4.76 -0.19 18.22
C PRO A 417 -5.75 0.95 18.50
N LYS A 418 -5.54 1.75 19.54
CA LYS A 418 -6.47 2.81 19.99
C LYS A 418 -6.17 4.18 19.40
N ILE A 419 -4.93 4.44 19.00
CA ILE A 419 -4.51 5.73 18.43
C ILE A 419 -4.82 5.75 16.92
N ALA A 420 -5.56 6.78 16.48
CA ALA A 420 -5.83 7.00 15.06
C ALA A 420 -4.52 7.15 14.28
N GLY A 421 -4.29 6.25 13.31
CA GLY A 421 -3.04 6.18 12.52
C GLY A 421 -2.13 5.03 12.95
N LEU A 422 -1.76 4.94 14.25
CA LEU A 422 -0.99 3.80 14.77
C LEU A 422 -1.79 2.49 14.69
N SER A 423 -3.12 2.56 14.82
CA SER A 423 -3.99 1.39 14.73
C SER A 423 -3.88 0.71 13.37
N THR A 424 -3.82 1.52 12.31
CA THR A 424 -3.62 1.04 10.95
C THR A 424 -2.27 0.33 10.81
N PHE A 425 -1.21 0.90 11.36
CA PHE A 425 0.12 0.29 11.33
C PHE A 425 0.17 -1.03 12.12
N TYR A 426 -0.37 -1.03 13.34
CA TYR A 426 -0.48 -2.21 14.19
C TYR A 426 -1.20 -3.37 13.49
N TYR A 427 -2.39 -3.13 12.92
CA TYR A 427 -3.15 -4.19 12.23
C TYR A 427 -2.48 -4.66 10.93
N THR A 428 -1.68 -3.81 10.30
CA THR A 428 -0.89 -4.19 9.11
C THR A 428 0.25 -5.14 9.47
N VAL A 429 0.97 -4.85 10.55
CA VAL A 429 2.11 -5.66 11.01
C VAL A 429 1.63 -6.95 11.69
N SER A 430 0.64 -6.85 12.57
CA SER A 430 0.07 -8.01 13.29
C SER A 430 -0.81 -8.91 12.43
N ARG A 431 -1.23 -8.45 11.23
CA ARG A 431 -2.19 -9.12 10.33
C ARG A 431 -3.49 -9.57 11.04
N GLY A 432 -3.81 -8.99 12.19
CA GLY A 432 -4.98 -9.34 13.01
C GLY A 432 -4.88 -10.65 13.81
N ARG A 433 -3.69 -11.25 13.93
CA ARG A 433 -3.42 -12.45 14.75
C ARG A 433 -2.94 -12.05 16.16
N ASN A 434 -3.05 -12.96 17.12
CA ASN A 434 -2.68 -12.77 18.54
C ASN A 434 -3.46 -11.64 19.21
N GLN A 435 -4.79 -11.70 19.14
CA GLN A 435 -5.61 -10.79 19.92
C GLN A 435 -5.50 -11.15 21.40
N GLU A 436 -5.14 -10.17 22.23
CA GLU A 436 -5.19 -10.26 23.68
C GLU A 436 -6.66 -10.13 24.11
N ILE A 437 -7.36 -11.26 24.21
CA ILE A 437 -8.79 -11.29 24.55
C ILE A 437 -8.93 -11.59 26.04
N THR A 438 -9.66 -10.74 26.75
CA THR A 438 -9.92 -10.95 28.19
C THR A 438 -10.99 -12.03 28.41
N ARG A 439 -10.99 -12.68 29.59
CA ARG A 439 -12.01 -13.70 29.94
C ARG A 439 -13.43 -13.15 29.83
N ALA A 440 -13.67 -11.96 30.36
CA ALA A 440 -14.97 -11.29 30.31
C ALA A 440 -15.43 -11.03 28.86
N GLU A 441 -14.49 -10.69 27.97
CA GLU A 441 -14.79 -10.49 26.55
C GLU A 441 -15.16 -11.80 25.84
N ILE A 442 -14.44 -12.91 26.11
CA ILE A 442 -14.81 -14.24 25.56
C ILE A 442 -16.23 -14.62 25.98
N ILE A 443 -16.54 -14.48 27.28
CA ILE A 443 -17.86 -14.79 27.82
C ILE A 443 -18.94 -13.90 27.16
N GLY A 444 -18.68 -12.60 27.02
CA GLY A 444 -19.59 -11.67 26.35
C GLY A 444 -19.84 -12.04 24.89
N ARG A 445 -18.79 -12.41 24.14
CA ARG A 445 -18.90 -12.84 22.74
C ARG A 445 -19.66 -14.17 22.58
N LEU A 446 -19.46 -15.11 23.50
CA LEU A 446 -20.24 -16.36 23.53
C LEU A 446 -21.72 -16.08 23.77
N HIS A 447 -22.04 -15.24 24.75
CA HIS A 447 -23.42 -14.84 25.03
C HIS A 447 -24.07 -14.13 23.83
N PHE A 448 -23.35 -13.23 23.18
CA PHE A 448 -23.80 -12.56 21.95
C PHE A 448 -24.15 -13.56 20.84
N CYS A 449 -23.33 -14.59 20.67
CA CYS A 449 -23.53 -15.63 19.66
C CYS A 449 -24.58 -16.69 20.04
N GLY A 450 -25.30 -16.53 21.17
CA GLY A 450 -26.39 -17.43 21.57
C GLY A 450 -25.96 -18.64 22.42
N TYR A 451 -24.74 -18.61 22.96
CA TYR A 451 -24.25 -19.63 23.89
C TYR A 451 -24.47 -19.22 25.35
N ARG A 452 -24.81 -20.20 26.18
CA ARG A 452 -24.75 -20.09 27.64
C ARG A 452 -23.40 -20.62 28.10
N PHE A 453 -22.64 -19.78 28.80
CA PHE A 453 -21.39 -20.20 29.45
C PHE A 453 -21.71 -21.20 30.58
N ILE A 454 -21.00 -22.34 30.61
CA ILE A 454 -21.16 -23.37 31.64
C ILE A 454 -20.05 -23.21 32.68
N ASP A 455 -18.80 -23.39 32.24
CA ASP A 455 -17.65 -23.36 33.13
C ASP A 455 -16.35 -23.01 32.38
N PHE A 456 -15.34 -22.60 33.15
CA PHE A 456 -13.97 -22.47 32.68
C PHE A 456 -13.00 -23.12 33.66
N LYS A 457 -12.05 -23.89 33.14
CA LYS A 457 -10.99 -24.52 33.95
C LYS A 457 -9.62 -24.20 33.39
N ARG A 458 -8.67 -24.01 34.30
CA ARG A 458 -7.27 -23.84 33.96
C ARG A 458 -6.61 -25.22 33.92
N ILE A 459 -5.99 -25.54 32.79
CA ILE A 459 -5.25 -26.78 32.61
C ILE A 459 -3.90 -26.42 31.97
N GLY A 460 -2.84 -26.53 32.78
CA GLY A 460 -1.49 -26.07 32.41
C GLY A 460 -1.43 -24.57 32.12
N ASP A 461 -0.90 -24.24 30.94
CA ASP A 461 -0.70 -22.87 30.44
C ASP A 461 -1.89 -22.34 29.61
N CYS A 462 -2.97 -23.13 29.51
CA CYS A 462 -4.15 -22.82 28.70
C CYS A 462 -5.39 -22.70 29.57
N HIS A 463 -6.36 -21.92 29.07
CA HIS A 463 -7.71 -21.92 29.63
C HIS A 463 -8.65 -22.65 28.68
N TRP A 464 -9.49 -23.49 29.26
CA TRP A 464 -10.54 -24.21 28.58
C TRP A 464 -11.88 -23.64 29.00
N PHE A 465 -12.76 -23.43 28.03
CA PHE A 465 -14.11 -22.92 28.24
C PHE A 465 -15.10 -23.93 27.68
N ILE A 466 -16.18 -24.19 28.42
CA ILE A 466 -17.32 -24.99 27.98
C ILE A 466 -18.54 -24.07 27.86
N ALA A 467 -19.19 -24.12 26.70
CA ALA A 467 -20.37 -23.33 26.41
C ALA A 467 -21.46 -24.21 25.76
N ARG A 468 -22.73 -23.92 26.04
CA ARG A 468 -23.88 -24.68 25.50
C ARG A 468 -24.74 -23.80 24.61
N LYS A 469 -25.12 -24.31 23.44
CA LYS A 469 -26.05 -23.62 22.53
C LYS A 469 -27.45 -23.64 23.13
N MET A 470 -27.96 -22.48 23.53
CA MET A 470 -29.26 -22.36 24.19
C MET A 470 -30.18 -21.30 23.58
N ARG A 471 -29.64 -20.37 22.77
CA ARG A 471 -30.38 -19.22 22.23
C ARG A 471 -30.07 -18.98 20.77
N VAL A 472 -30.97 -18.30 20.07
CA VAL A 472 -30.69 -17.74 18.74
C VAL A 472 -29.63 -16.64 18.88
N PRO A 473 -28.64 -16.54 17.96
CA PRO A 473 -27.69 -15.44 17.98
C PRO A 473 -28.40 -14.10 17.80
N ALA A 474 -27.84 -13.03 18.35
CA ALA A 474 -28.40 -11.69 18.15
C ALA A 474 -28.34 -11.33 16.63
N ILE A 475 -29.50 -11.02 16.03
CA ILE A 475 -29.62 -10.73 14.58
C ILE A 475 -29.31 -9.25 14.32
N ASP A 476 -28.42 -9.01 13.35
CA ASP A 476 -28.21 -7.69 12.74
C ASP A 476 -29.39 -7.33 11.82
N ARG A 477 -30.06 -6.21 12.10
CA ARG A 477 -31.22 -5.74 11.29
C ARG A 477 -30.95 -4.42 10.57
N ASN A 478 -29.70 -3.93 10.50
CA ASN A 478 -29.41 -2.76 9.67
C ASN A 478 -27.97 -2.78 9.10
N PRO A 479 -27.80 -3.11 7.80
CA PRO A 479 -26.51 -3.15 7.13
C PRO A 479 -25.85 -1.77 6.94
#